data_AF-A0A955A8Z4-F1
#
_entry.id   AF-A0A955A8Z4-F1
#
_cell.length_a   1.000
_cell.length_b   1.000
_cell.length_c   1.000
_cell.angle_alpha   90.00
_cell.angle_beta   90.00
_cell.angle_gamma   90.00
#
_symmetry.space_group_name_H-M   'P 1'
#
loop_
_entity.id
_entity.type
_entity.pdbx_description
1 polymer ?
#
loop_
_entity_poly.entity_id
_entity_poly.type
_entity_poly.pdbx_seq_one_letter_code
_entity_poly.pdbx_strand_id
1 'polypeptide(L)'
;MELLERVWESTGLVVTSVLQGVERGVTGLFGSSNARQVKRFESIVQRINALEEGYSKLSEEQLRGKTEEFKQRLRDGQTLDDILVEAFAVCREGGKRFLHMRHYDVQMIGGIVLHNGMIAEMVTG
;
A
#
# COMPACT_ATOMS: atom_id res chain seq x y z
N MET A 1 -29.64 23.97 -41.03
CA MET A 1 -29.70 23.16 -39.79
C MET A 1 -28.43 22.32 -39.67
N GLU A 2 -28.08 21.48 -40.65
CA GLU A 2 -26.87 20.63 -40.56
C GLU A 2 -25.53 21.35 -40.35
N LEU A 3 -25.30 22.53 -40.94
CA LEU A 3 -23.99 23.21 -40.80
C LEU A 3 -23.74 23.71 -39.37
N LEU A 4 -24.80 24.14 -38.67
CA LEU A 4 -24.72 24.59 -37.28
C LEU A 4 -24.52 23.41 -36.33
N GLU A 5 -25.15 22.27 -36.61
CA GLU A 5 -24.96 21.02 -35.86
C GLU A 5 -23.51 20.51 -36.01
N ARG A 6 -22.97 20.48 -37.22
CA ARG A 6 -21.58 20.07 -37.46
C ARG A 6 -20.56 20.98 -36.77
N VAL A 7 -20.81 22.28 -36.76
CA VAL A 7 -19.94 23.24 -36.03
C VAL A 7 -20.03 23.00 -34.53
N TRP A 8 -21.24 22.81 -33.99
CA TRP A 8 -21.47 22.51 -32.57
C TRP A 8 -20.77 21.22 -32.14
N GLU A 9 -20.92 20.13 -32.90
CA GLU A 9 -20.25 18.86 -32.66
C GLU A 9 -18.72 18.98 -32.72
N SER A 10 -18.20 19.66 -33.75
CA SER A 10 -16.76 19.86 -33.92
C SER A 10 -16.17 20.66 -32.75
N THR A 11 -16.86 21.70 -32.30
CA THR A 11 -16.42 22.47 -31.11
C THR A 11 -16.45 21.63 -29.85
N GLY A 12 -17.47 20.79 -29.65
CA GLY A 12 -17.54 19.88 -28.50
C GLY A 12 -16.41 18.86 -28.48
N LEU A 13 -16.05 18.30 -29.65
CA LEU A 13 -14.93 17.35 -29.79
C LEU A 13 -13.58 17.99 -29.49
N VAL A 14 -13.34 19.23 -29.94
CA VAL A 14 -12.11 19.96 -29.66
C VAL A 14 -11.98 20.25 -28.16
N VAL A 15 -13.03 20.76 -27.52
CA VAL A 15 -13.04 21.04 -26.08
C VAL A 15 -12.78 19.76 -25.27
N THR A 16 -13.45 18.66 -25.61
CA THR A 16 -13.27 17.37 -24.94
C THR A 16 -11.84 16.86 -25.08
N SER A 17 -11.26 16.96 -26.28
CA SER A 17 -9.87 16.52 -26.54
C SER A 17 -8.85 17.33 -25.74
N VAL A 18 -9.05 18.65 -25.62
CA VAL A 18 -8.19 19.52 -24.81
C VAL A 18 -8.30 19.17 -23.33
N LEU A 19 -9.51 18.97 -22.80
CA LEU A 19 -9.71 18.60 -21.40
C LEU A 19 -9.06 17.25 -21.07
N GLN A 20 -9.20 16.24 -21.93
CA GLN A 20 -8.51 14.95 -21.77
C GLN A 20 -6.98 15.09 -21.81
N GLY A 21 -6.45 15.98 -22.67
CA GLY A 21 -5.03 16.30 -22.72
C GLY A 21 -4.52 16.90 -21.40
N VAL A 22 -5.27 17.84 -20.82
CA VAL A 22 -4.97 18.45 -19.52
C VAL A 22 -5.02 17.40 -18.40
N GLU A 23 -6.05 16.56 -18.36
CA GLU A 23 -6.19 15.50 -17.37
C GLU A 23 -5.02 14.51 -17.40
N ARG A 24 -4.62 14.06 -18.60
CA ARG A 24 -3.45 13.19 -18.77
C ARG A 24 -2.16 13.88 -18.32
N GLY A 25 -2.00 15.17 -18.62
CA GLY A 25 -0.86 15.96 -18.16
C GLY A 25 -0.78 16.04 -16.64
N VAL A 26 -1.90 16.33 -15.97
CA VAL A 26 -1.98 16.39 -14.50
C VAL A 26 -1.70 15.01 -13.88
N THR A 27 -2.30 13.95 -14.41
CA THR A 27 -2.09 12.58 -13.91
C THR A 27 -0.65 12.10 -14.13
N GLY A 28 -0.04 12.47 -15.26
CA GLY A 28 1.37 12.16 -15.54
C GLY A 28 2.33 12.85 -14.56
N LEU A 29 2.05 14.09 -14.17
CA LEU A 29 2.90 14.86 -13.26
C LEU A 29 2.70 14.49 -11.78
N PHE A 30 1.46 14.23 -11.36
CA PHE A 30 1.11 14.02 -9.94
C PHE A 30 0.76 12.57 -9.59
N GLY A 31 0.79 11.67 -10.57
CA GLY A 31 0.30 10.30 -10.45
C GLY A 31 -1.22 10.21 -10.33
N SER A 32 -1.75 9.00 -10.44
CA SER A 32 -3.15 8.72 -10.06
C SER A 32 -3.31 8.73 -8.53
N SER A 33 -4.56 8.78 -8.05
CA SER A 33 -4.84 8.63 -6.61
C SER A 33 -4.26 7.34 -6.05
N ASN A 34 -4.43 6.23 -6.77
CA ASN A 34 -3.93 4.91 -6.40
C ASN A 34 -2.40 4.89 -6.37
N ALA A 35 -1.73 5.47 -7.38
CA ALA A 35 -0.27 5.54 -7.40
C ALA A 35 0.30 6.30 -6.19
N ARG A 36 -0.34 7.40 -5.79
CA ARG A 36 0.04 8.13 -4.58
C ARG A 36 -0.19 7.31 -3.32
N GLN A 37 -1.27 6.53 -3.25
CA GLN A 37 -1.58 5.70 -2.10
C GLN A 37 -0.59 4.54 -1.95
N VAL A 38 -0.26 3.85 -3.06
CA VAL A 38 0.78 2.81 -3.08
C VAL A 38 2.11 3.38 -2.60
N LYS A 39 2.50 4.57 -3.07
CA LYS A 39 3.74 5.25 -2.62
C LYS A 39 3.76 5.53 -1.11
N ARG A 40 2.60 5.81 -0.49
CA ARG A 40 2.51 5.94 0.98
C ARG A 40 2.76 4.60 1.67
N PHE A 41 2.22 3.51 1.15
CA PHE A 41 2.44 2.17 1.70
C PHE A 41 3.88 1.68 1.51
N GLU A 42 4.52 2.01 0.39
CA GLU A 42 5.95 1.75 0.18
C GLU A 42 6.81 2.37 1.30
N SER A 43 6.51 3.59 1.74
CA SER A 43 7.19 4.21 2.88
C SER A 43 7.01 3.42 4.19
N ILE A 44 5.84 2.81 4.40
CA ILE A 44 5.60 1.94 5.56
C ILE A 44 6.41 0.65 5.42
N VAL A 45 6.44 0.05 4.23
CA VAL A 45 7.24 -1.16 3.96
C VAL A 45 8.73 -0.91 4.16
N GLN A 46 9.25 0.27 3.80
CA GLN A 46 10.64 0.64 4.10
C GLN A 46 10.92 0.65 5.61
N ARG A 47 9.98 1.13 6.43
CA ARG A 47 10.10 1.06 7.90
C ARG A 47 10.07 -0.38 8.41
N ILE A 48 9.23 -1.24 7.81
CA ILE A 48 9.19 -2.67 8.12
C ILE A 48 10.54 -3.34 7.75
N ASN A 49 11.08 -3.06 6.57
CA ASN A 49 12.37 -3.58 6.10
C ASN A 49 13.51 -3.17 7.03
N ALA A 50 13.50 -1.94 7.55
CA ALA A 50 14.53 -1.46 8.48
C ALA A 50 14.57 -2.24 9.81
N LEU A 51 13.46 -2.89 10.20
CA LEU A 51 13.42 -3.73 11.40
C LEU A 51 13.94 -5.15 11.15
N GLU A 52 14.05 -5.60 9.90
CA GLU A 52 14.34 -7.01 9.57
C GLU A 52 15.64 -7.52 10.21
N GLU A 53 16.71 -6.72 10.18
CA GLU A 53 17.99 -7.12 10.79
C GLU A 53 17.85 -7.36 12.30
N GLY A 54 17.13 -6.48 13.01
CA GLY A 54 16.89 -6.60 14.45
C GLY A 54 16.05 -7.82 14.79
N TYR A 55 14.98 -8.07 14.03
CA TYR A 55 14.07 -9.20 14.27
C TYR A 55 14.70 -10.55 13.89
N SER A 56 15.59 -10.57 12.90
CA SER A 56 16.31 -11.79 12.51
C SER A 56 17.22 -12.33 13.63
N LYS A 57 17.67 -11.45 14.53
CA LYS A 57 18.54 -11.80 15.68
C LYS A 57 17.76 -12.31 16.89
N LEU A 58 16.43 -12.23 16.89
CA LEU A 58 15.60 -12.70 18.00
C LEU A 58 15.58 -14.23 18.07
N SER A 59 15.58 -14.79 19.28
CA SER A 59 15.26 -16.21 19.49
C SER A 59 13.80 -16.50 19.12
N GLU A 60 13.44 -17.78 19.04
CA GLU A 60 12.04 -18.17 18.80
C GLU A 60 11.12 -17.67 19.92
N GLU A 61 11.54 -17.80 21.17
CA GLU A 61 10.80 -17.34 22.35
C GLU A 61 10.62 -15.82 22.34
N GLN A 62 11.67 -15.08 21.99
CA GLN A 62 11.62 -13.62 21.88
C GLN A 62 10.67 -13.17 20.77
N LEU A 63 10.72 -13.81 19.60
CA LEU A 63 9.82 -13.49 18.49
C LEU A 63 8.37 -13.82 18.83
N ARG A 64 8.10 -14.96 19.48
CA ARG A 64 6.75 -15.31 19.97
C ARG A 64 6.26 -14.34 21.04
N GLY A 65 7.15 -13.92 21.94
CA GLY A 65 6.88 -12.95 23.02
C GLY A 65 6.37 -11.60 22.52
N LYS A 66 6.72 -11.20 21.28
CA LYS A 66 6.17 -9.97 20.65
C LYS A 66 4.65 -9.97 20.56
N THR A 67 4.01 -11.14 20.43
CA THR A 67 2.54 -11.23 20.41
C THR A 67 1.92 -10.74 21.71
N GLU A 68 2.49 -11.17 22.85
CA GLU A 68 1.98 -10.75 24.16
C GLU A 68 2.31 -9.28 24.45
N GLU A 69 3.48 -8.80 23.99
CA GLU A 69 3.83 -7.38 24.02
C GLU A 69 2.81 -6.52 23.26
N PHE A 70 2.46 -6.90 22.03
CA PHE A 70 1.47 -6.16 21.24
C PHE A 70 0.08 -6.20 21.85
N LYS A 71 -0.38 -7.36 22.33
CA LYS A 71 -1.67 -7.46 23.05
C LYS A 71 -1.71 -6.55 24.28
N GLN A 72 -0.61 -6.45 25.02
CA GLN A 72 -0.51 -5.55 26.16
C GLN A 72 -0.59 -4.08 25.72
N ARG A 73 0.20 -3.69 24.72
CA ARG A 73 0.18 -2.32 24.16
C ARG A 73 -1.21 -1.89 23.67
N LEU A 74 -1.97 -2.80 23.06
CA LEU A 74 -3.34 -2.56 22.63
C LEU A 74 -4.30 -2.40 23.82
N ARG A 75 -4.14 -3.20 24.89
CA ARG A 75 -4.90 -3.01 26.15
C ARG A 75 -4.59 -1.67 26.81
N ASP A 76 -3.36 -1.20 26.69
CA ASP A 76 -2.89 0.08 27.22
C ASP A 76 -3.31 1.27 26.34
N GLY A 77 -4.08 1.04 25.27
CA GLY A 77 -4.72 2.07 24.47
C GLY A 77 -4.01 2.43 23.16
N GLN A 78 -2.93 1.73 22.79
CA GLN A 78 -2.39 1.85 21.43
C GLN A 78 -3.38 1.30 20.40
N THR A 79 -3.33 1.86 19.19
CA THR A 79 -4.13 1.41 18.07
C THR A 79 -3.41 0.31 17.27
N LEU A 80 -4.13 -0.35 16.37
CA LEU A 80 -3.51 -1.30 15.44
C LEU A 80 -2.52 -0.59 14.49
N ASP A 81 -2.77 0.67 14.15
CA ASP A 81 -1.87 1.48 13.31
C ASP A 81 -0.55 1.77 14.02
N ASP A 82 -0.58 1.97 15.34
CA ASP A 82 0.62 2.24 16.14
C ASP A 82 1.58 1.03 16.16
N ILE A 83 1.04 -0.19 16.13
CA ILE A 83 1.84 -1.43 16.15
C ILE A 83 2.09 -2.01 14.75
N LEU A 84 1.50 -1.45 13.70
CA LEU A 84 1.44 -2.06 12.37
C LEU A 84 2.82 -2.44 11.83
N VAL A 85 3.80 -1.53 11.93
CA VAL A 85 5.14 -1.75 11.38
C VAL A 85 5.84 -2.91 12.10
N GLU A 86 5.78 -2.93 13.42
CA GLU A 86 6.43 -3.97 14.24
C GLU A 86 5.72 -5.31 14.08
N ALA A 87 4.38 -5.32 14.03
CA ALA A 87 3.59 -6.52 13.81
C ALA A 87 3.89 -7.16 12.45
N PHE A 88 3.96 -6.36 11.38
CA PHE A 88 4.30 -6.85 10.04
C PHE A 88 5.75 -7.36 9.96
N ALA A 89 6.69 -6.73 10.69
CA ALA A 89 8.07 -7.22 10.78
C ALA A 89 8.12 -8.61 11.47
N VAL A 90 7.37 -8.81 12.56
CA VAL A 90 7.23 -10.12 13.22
C VAL A 90 6.62 -11.15 12.27
N CYS A 91 5.53 -10.82 11.59
CA CYS A 91 4.88 -11.72 10.63
C CYS A 91 5.83 -12.11 9.49
N ARG A 92 6.60 -11.16 8.96
CA ARG A 92 7.60 -11.45 7.91
C ARG A 92 8.65 -12.44 8.40
N GLU A 93 9.22 -12.20 9.57
CA GLU A 93 10.25 -13.06 10.15
C GLU A 93 9.68 -14.45 10.50
N GLY A 94 8.44 -14.51 11.01
CA GLY A 94 7.73 -15.76 11.23
C GLY A 94 7.55 -16.59 9.96
N GLY A 95 7.10 -15.95 8.87
CA GLY A 95 6.99 -16.61 7.56
C GLY A 95 8.34 -17.10 7.02
N LYS A 96 9.39 -16.30 7.19
CA LYS A 96 10.76 -16.67 6.79
C LYS A 96 11.27 -17.88 7.55
N ARG A 97 10.98 -18.00 8.86
CA ARG A 97 11.42 -19.13 9.69
C ARG A 97 10.61 -20.39 9.45
N PHE A 98 9.28 -20.27 9.39
CA PHE A 98 8.38 -21.44 9.36
C PHE A 98 8.11 -21.96 7.95
N LEU A 99 7.87 -21.06 7.00
CA LEU A 99 7.56 -21.43 5.61
C LEU A 99 8.79 -21.35 4.69
N HIS A 100 9.95 -20.92 5.22
CA HIS A 100 11.13 -20.60 4.41
C HIS A 100 10.85 -19.56 3.32
N MET A 101 9.86 -18.69 3.54
CA MET A 101 9.41 -17.67 2.58
C MET A 101 9.45 -16.30 3.24
N ARG A 102 10.37 -15.45 2.78
CA ARG A 102 10.35 -14.02 3.12
C ARG A 102 9.28 -13.35 2.29
N HIS A 103 8.24 -12.84 2.94
CA HIS A 103 7.20 -12.06 2.27
C HIS A 103 7.81 -10.88 1.47
N TYR A 104 7.44 -10.79 0.20
CA TYR A 104 7.86 -9.71 -0.69
C TYR A 104 7.29 -8.36 -0.28
N ASP A 105 7.91 -7.30 -0.74
CA ASP A 105 7.50 -5.93 -0.41
C ASP A 105 6.09 -5.64 -0.96
N VAL A 106 5.76 -6.15 -2.15
CA VAL A 106 4.40 -6.06 -2.72
C VAL A 106 3.36 -6.83 -1.91
N GLN A 107 3.72 -7.94 -1.26
CA GLN A 107 2.82 -8.69 -0.39
C GLN A 107 2.57 -7.92 0.92
N MET A 108 3.59 -7.23 1.44
CA MET A 108 3.43 -6.34 2.58
C MET A 108 2.53 -5.15 2.26
N ILE A 109 2.67 -4.55 1.08
CA ILE A 109 1.73 -3.52 0.59
C ILE A 109 0.31 -4.10 0.55
N GLY A 110 0.12 -5.28 -0.02
CA GLY A 110 -1.18 -5.97 -0.04
C GLY A 110 -1.78 -6.13 1.35
N GLY A 111 -0.99 -6.59 2.33
CA GLY A 111 -1.44 -6.70 3.73
C GLY A 111 -1.82 -5.35 4.35
N ILE A 112 -1.07 -4.28 4.06
CA ILE A 112 -1.38 -2.93 4.54
C ILE A 112 -2.68 -2.42 3.90
N VAL A 113 -2.90 -2.66 2.62
CA VAL A 113 -4.13 -2.30 1.91
C VAL A 113 -5.34 -2.97 2.58
N LEU A 114 -5.24 -4.27 2.87
CA LEU A 114 -6.30 -5.03 3.56
C LEU A 114 -6.56 -4.51 4.98
N HIS A 115 -5.49 -4.20 5.73
CA HIS A 115 -5.59 -3.59 7.06
C HIS A 115 -6.38 -2.27 7.04
N ASN A 116 -6.21 -1.47 5.98
CA ASN A 116 -6.96 -0.23 5.78
C ASN A 116 -8.41 -0.45 5.30
N GLY A 117 -8.91 -1.69 5.27
CA GLY A 117 -10.28 -2.00 4.85
C GLY A 117 -10.51 -1.84 3.34
N MET A 118 -9.46 -1.92 2.53
CA MET A 118 -9.52 -1.76 1.08
C MET A 118 -9.26 -3.07 0.33
N ILE A 119 -9.50 -3.06 -0.98
CA ILE A 119 -9.24 -4.22 -1.87
C ILE A 119 -7.81 -4.12 -2.40
N ALA A 120 -7.00 -5.15 -2.14
CA ALA A 120 -5.69 -5.31 -2.75
C ALA A 120 -5.81 -6.09 -4.06
N GLU A 121 -5.71 -5.40 -5.20
CA GLU A 121 -5.60 -6.05 -6.51
C GLU A 121 -4.15 -6.51 -6.72
N MET A 122 -3.94 -7.83 -6.79
CA MET A 122 -2.65 -8.46 -7.04
C MET A 122 -2.81 -9.53 -8.11
N VAL A 123 -1.82 -9.66 -8.98
CA VAL A 123 -1.78 -10.76 -9.97
C VAL A 123 -1.63 -12.09 -9.22
N THR A 124 -2.24 -13.14 -9.75
CA THR A 124 -2.10 -14.50 -9.20
C THR A 124 -0.66 -15.00 -9.36
N GLY A 125 -0.06 -15.42 -8.25
CA GLY A 125 1.34 -15.89 -8.21
C GLY A 125 2.34 -14.77 -8.06
#